data_AF-A0A5B7HM03-F1
#
_entry.id   AF-A0A5B7HM03-F1
#
_cell.length_a   1.000
_cell.length_b   1.000
_cell.length_c   1.000
_cell.angle_alpha   90.00
_cell.angle_beta   90.00
_cell.angle_gamma   90.00
#
_symmetry.space_group_name_H-M   'P 1'
#
loop_
_entity.id
_entity.type
_entity.pdbx_description
1 polymer ?
#
loop_
_entity_poly.entity_id
_entity_poly.type
_entity_poly.pdbx_seq_one_letter_code
_entity_poly.pdbx_strand_id
1 'polypeptide(L)'
;MLNSVFALKGFDLSQDLVLRNLVRSVERQAPSQSVRPPSWNLDVVLRALSRPPFERMNSASFRNFIKKTLFLVSLATAKRVSKLQALSRRVASQGEDLILSYLPEFLAKTERAFNRLSREFRLKSLTPLVGPDDQERLLCPV
;
A
#
# COMPACT_ATOMS: atom_id res chain seq x y z
N MET A 1 -2.72 -24.47 -20.07
CA MET A 1 -3.50 -25.18 -21.12
C MET A 1 -2.71 -26.27 -21.86
N LEU A 2 -1.37 -26.25 -21.88
CA LEU A 2 -0.58 -27.30 -22.54
C LEU A 2 -0.58 -28.65 -21.79
N ASN A 3 -0.39 -28.65 -20.46
CA ASN A 3 -0.33 -29.90 -19.68
C ASN A 3 -1.59 -30.78 -19.79
N SER A 4 -2.77 -30.18 -19.94
CA SER A 4 -4.03 -30.91 -20.08
C SER A 4 -4.13 -31.70 -21.38
N VAL A 5 -3.43 -31.29 -22.45
CA VAL A 5 -3.40 -32.01 -23.74
C VAL A 5 -2.40 -33.16 -23.72
N PHE A 6 -1.26 -32.99 -23.06
CA PHE A 6 -0.22 -34.02 -22.96
C PHE A 6 -0.52 -35.08 -21.89
N ALA A 7 -1.21 -34.72 -20.81
CA ALA A 7 -1.68 -35.66 -19.79
C ALA A 7 -2.65 -36.71 -20.37
N LEU A 8 -3.47 -36.34 -21.37
CA LEU A 8 -4.35 -37.28 -22.09
C LEU A 8 -3.59 -38.35 -22.88
N LYS A 9 -2.30 -38.13 -23.19
CA LYS A 9 -1.40 -39.11 -23.84
C LYS A 9 -0.50 -39.85 -22.84
N GLY A 10 -0.73 -39.69 -21.53
CA GLY A 10 0.05 -40.35 -20.48
C GLY A 10 1.43 -39.71 -20.21
N PHE A 11 1.73 -38.56 -20.83
CA PHE A 11 2.97 -37.83 -20.56
C PHE A 11 2.72 -36.73 -19.52
N ASP A 12 3.27 -36.91 -18.32
CA ASP A 12 3.32 -35.86 -17.30
C ASP A 12 4.54 -34.96 -17.52
N LEU A 13 4.37 -33.95 -18.37
CA LEU A 13 5.38 -32.91 -18.63
C LEU A 13 5.79 -32.15 -17.35
N SER A 14 5.02 -32.27 -16.27
CA SER A 14 5.39 -31.66 -15.01
C SER A 14 6.52 -32.41 -14.32
N GLN A 15 6.83 -33.67 -14.62
CA GLN A 15 7.92 -34.35 -13.91
C GLN A 15 9.32 -33.99 -14.45
N ASP A 16 9.37 -33.46 -15.66
CA ASP A 16 10.63 -33.10 -16.32
C ASP A 16 11.16 -31.75 -15.83
N LEU A 17 12.34 -31.78 -15.20
CA LEU A 17 13.02 -30.60 -14.66
C LEU A 17 13.42 -29.60 -15.76
N VAL A 18 13.85 -30.09 -16.93
CA VAL A 18 14.31 -29.27 -18.05
C VAL A 18 13.13 -28.51 -18.63
N LEU A 19 12.01 -29.20 -18.89
CA LEU A 19 10.79 -28.58 -19.41
C LEU A 19 10.21 -27.56 -18.44
N ARG A 20 10.19 -27.88 -17.13
CA ARG A 20 9.78 -26.92 -16.09
C ARG A 20 10.62 -25.65 -16.10
N ASN A 21 11.94 -25.80 -16.20
CA ASN A 21 12.85 -24.65 -16.22
C ASN A 21 12.71 -23.83 -17.51
N LEU A 22 12.47 -24.49 -18.64
CA LEU A 22 12.24 -23.83 -19.92
C LEU A 22 10.94 -23.02 -19.92
N VAL A 23 9.83 -23.61 -19.49
CA VAL A 23 8.53 -22.90 -19.35
C VAL A 23 8.68 -21.71 -18.40
N ARG A 24 9.32 -21.91 -17.25
CA ARG A 24 9.57 -20.82 -16.27
C ARG A 24 10.47 -19.74 -16.85
N SER A 25 11.42 -20.08 -17.72
CA SER A 25 12.26 -19.10 -18.42
C SER A 25 11.43 -18.26 -19.39
N VAL A 26 10.55 -18.91 -20.18
CA VAL A 26 9.65 -18.23 -21.13
C VAL A 26 8.67 -17.31 -20.39
N GLU A 27 8.09 -17.76 -19.26
CA GLU A 27 7.22 -16.93 -18.41
C GLU A 27 7.94 -15.70 -17.82
N ARG A 28 9.24 -15.82 -17.53
CA ARG A 28 10.06 -14.68 -17.08
C ARG A 28 10.39 -13.72 -18.23
N GLN A 29 10.58 -14.23 -19.44
CA GLN A 29 10.88 -13.44 -20.63
C GLN A 29 9.64 -12.72 -21.17
N ALA A 30 8.45 -13.32 -21.03
CA ALA A 30 7.17 -12.74 -21.37
C ALA A 30 6.31 -12.62 -20.10
N PRO A 31 6.61 -11.66 -19.20
CA PRO A 31 5.81 -11.47 -17.99
C PRO A 31 4.36 -11.20 -18.41
N SER A 32 3.42 -11.89 -17.76
CA SER A 32 1.99 -11.64 -17.94
C SER A 32 1.73 -10.14 -17.93
N GLN A 33 1.02 -9.63 -18.94
CA GLN A 33 0.70 -8.21 -19.02
C GLN A 33 0.08 -7.80 -17.68
N SER A 34 0.80 -6.96 -16.94
CA SER A 34 0.33 -6.46 -15.66
C SER A 34 -1.01 -5.79 -15.90
N VAL A 35 -2.06 -6.29 -15.23
CA VAL A 35 -3.38 -5.66 -15.25
C VAL A 35 -3.17 -4.24 -14.76
N ARG A 36 -3.18 -3.28 -15.69
CA ARG A 36 -3.07 -1.88 -15.32
C ARG A 36 -4.34 -1.55 -14.55
N PRO A 37 -4.24 -1.00 -13.33
CA PRO A 37 -5.43 -0.48 -12.67
C PRO A 37 -6.06 0.57 -13.59
N PRO A 38 -7.39 0.75 -13.52
CA PRO A 38 -8.04 1.81 -14.28
C PRO A 38 -7.37 3.15 -13.95
N SER A 39 -7.29 4.02 -14.94
CA SER A 39 -6.85 5.40 -14.72
C SER A 39 -7.70 6.01 -13.61
N TRP A 40 -7.07 6.56 -12.58
CA TRP A 40 -7.76 7.20 -11.46
C TRP A 40 -7.27 8.63 -11.30
N ASN A 41 -8.13 9.49 -10.76
CA ASN A 41 -7.83 10.89 -10.49
C ASN A 41 -7.89 11.11 -8.97
N LEU A 42 -6.84 11.72 -8.42
CA LEU A 42 -6.71 11.92 -6.98
C LEU A 42 -7.80 12.83 -6.42
N ASP A 43 -8.14 13.92 -7.10
CA ASP A 43 -9.17 14.87 -6.68
C ASP A 43 -10.55 14.21 -6.60
N VAL A 44 -10.85 13.26 -7.49
CA VAL A 44 -12.09 12.48 -7.44
C VAL A 44 -12.12 11.60 -6.19
N VAL A 45 -11.00 10.91 -5.90
CA VAL A 45 -10.91 10.03 -4.72
C VAL A 45 -10.99 10.83 -3.43
N LEU A 46 -10.26 11.94 -3.31
CA LEU A 46 -10.29 12.79 -2.11
C LEU A 46 -11.69 13.36 -1.87
N ARG A 47 -12.36 13.86 -2.92
CA ARG A 47 -13.77 14.32 -2.81
C ARG A 47 -14.72 13.20 -2.39
N ALA A 48 -14.50 11.96 -2.83
CA ALA A 48 -15.30 10.82 -2.42
C ALA A 48 -15.05 10.46 -0.94
N LEU A 49 -13.79 10.54 -0.47
CA LEU A 49 -13.42 10.27 0.92
C LEU A 49 -13.95 11.31 1.91
N SER A 50 -14.28 12.53 1.45
CA SER A 50 -14.93 13.58 2.25
C SER A 50 -16.46 13.48 2.28
N ARG A 51 -17.04 12.39 1.78
CA ARG A 51 -18.50 12.17 1.73
C ARG A 51 -18.89 10.84 2.39
N PRO A 52 -20.17 10.63 2.77
CA PRO A 52 -20.65 9.31 3.15
C PRO A 52 -20.31 8.28 2.07
N PRO A 53 -19.88 7.06 2.42
CA PRO A 53 -19.90 6.46 3.75
C PRO A 53 -18.55 6.56 4.51
N PHE A 54 -17.64 7.41 4.04
CA PHE A 54 -16.32 7.63 4.66
C PHE A 54 -16.33 8.80 5.65
N GLU A 55 -17.27 9.74 5.49
CA GLU A 55 -17.41 10.94 6.32
C GLU A 55 -18.62 10.88 7.27
N ARG A 56 -18.48 11.58 8.42
CA ARG A 56 -19.12 11.40 9.74
C ARG A 56 -18.44 10.29 10.56
N MET A 57 -17.37 10.65 11.28
CA MET A 57 -16.61 9.73 12.15
C MET A 57 -17.49 8.93 13.11
N ASN A 58 -18.57 9.54 13.61
CA ASN A 58 -19.47 8.89 14.58
C ASN A 58 -20.39 7.83 13.95
N SER A 59 -20.61 7.87 12.64
CA SER A 59 -21.54 6.96 11.94
C SER A 59 -20.89 6.10 10.85
N ALA A 60 -19.65 6.40 10.47
CA ALA A 60 -18.92 5.61 9.49
C ALA A 60 -18.57 4.24 10.07
N SER A 61 -18.72 3.19 9.25
CA SER A 61 -18.26 1.85 9.67
C SER A 61 -16.75 1.84 9.89
N PHE A 62 -16.28 1.06 10.87
CA PHE A 62 -14.85 0.87 11.13
C PHE A 62 -14.07 0.45 9.88
N ARG A 63 -14.69 -0.34 9.00
CA ARG A 63 -14.12 -0.74 7.71
C ARG A 63 -13.86 0.45 6.77
N ASN A 64 -14.79 1.41 6.69
CA ASN A 64 -14.63 2.59 5.87
C ASN A 64 -13.61 3.55 6.46
N PHE A 65 -13.57 3.67 7.79
CA PHE A 65 -12.55 4.42 8.50
C PHE A 65 -11.15 3.89 8.17
N ILE A 66 -10.91 2.58 8.34
CA ILE A 66 -9.63 1.95 7.99
C ILE A 66 -9.26 2.20 6.53
N LYS A 67 -10.20 2.07 5.58
CA LYS A 67 -9.92 2.31 4.16
C LYS A 67 -9.45 3.75 3.91
N LYS A 68 -10.14 4.72 4.51
CA LYS A 68 -9.80 6.14 4.39
C LYS A 68 -8.41 6.40 5.00
N THR A 69 -8.20 6.00 6.25
CA THR A 69 -6.91 6.19 6.93
C THR A 69 -5.78 5.49 6.20
N LEU A 70 -5.95 4.23 5.79
CA LEU A 70 -4.90 3.49 5.08
C LEU A 70 -4.56 4.14 3.73
N PHE A 71 -5.58 4.60 2.98
CA PHE A 71 -5.36 5.33 1.73
C PHE A 71 -4.56 6.61 1.97
N LEU A 72 -5.00 7.44 2.91
CA LEU A 72 -4.37 8.72 3.22
C LEU A 72 -2.94 8.55 3.78
N VAL A 73 -2.72 7.61 4.70
CA VAL A 73 -1.38 7.29 5.20
C VAL A 73 -0.49 6.77 4.08
N SER A 74 -1.02 5.91 3.21
CA SER A 74 -0.25 5.41 2.05
C SER A 74 0.14 6.54 1.10
N LEU A 75 -0.77 7.50 0.89
CA LEU A 75 -0.55 8.65 0.03
C LEU A 75 0.48 9.61 0.63
N ALA A 76 0.33 9.97 1.90
CA ALA A 76 1.21 10.91 2.58
C ALA A 76 2.64 10.36 2.77
N THR A 77 2.78 9.05 2.93
CA THR A 77 4.08 8.42 3.23
C THR A 77 4.77 7.82 1.99
N ALA A 78 4.01 7.64 0.89
CA ALA A 78 4.42 6.94 -0.32
C ALA A 78 5.07 5.57 -0.06
N LYS A 79 4.65 4.86 1.01
CA LYS A 79 5.22 3.57 1.39
C LYS A 79 4.46 2.40 0.77
N ARG A 80 5.19 1.33 0.47
CA ARG A 80 4.62 0.06 0.02
C ARG A 80 3.85 -0.63 1.14
N VAL A 81 2.91 -1.50 0.77
CA VAL A 81 2.06 -2.27 1.69
C VAL A 81 2.85 -2.93 2.83
N SER A 82 3.96 -3.60 2.51
CA SER A 82 4.76 -4.29 3.55
C SER A 82 5.37 -3.36 4.60
N LYS A 83 5.61 -2.10 4.25
CA LYS A 83 6.11 -1.07 5.18
C LYS A 83 4.96 -0.49 6.01
N LEU A 84 3.80 -0.26 5.39
CA LEU A 84 2.59 0.18 6.09
C LEU A 84 2.10 -0.83 7.13
N GLN A 85 2.22 -2.13 6.83
CA GLN A 85 1.89 -3.20 7.77
C GLN A 85 2.86 -3.28 8.95
N ALA A 86 4.06 -2.75 8.79
CA ALA A 86 5.11 -2.78 9.80
C ALA A 86 5.14 -1.52 10.66
N LEU A 87 4.15 -0.63 10.55
CA LEU A 87 4.07 0.55 11.39
C LEU A 87 3.79 0.17 12.83
N SER A 88 4.53 0.80 13.72
CA SER A 88 4.29 0.76 15.15
C SER A 88 2.95 1.42 15.46
N ARG A 89 2.25 0.88 16.46
CA ARG A 89 1.05 1.53 17.03
C ARG A 89 1.39 2.79 17.84
N ARG A 90 2.67 2.99 18.17
CA ARG A 90 3.15 4.18 18.88
C ARG A 90 3.31 5.30 17.86
N VAL A 91 2.47 6.33 17.99
CA VAL A 91 2.60 7.59 17.27
C VAL A 91 3.16 8.61 18.25
N ALA A 92 4.25 9.26 17.87
CA ALA A 92 4.80 10.39 18.63
C ALA A 92 4.38 11.70 17.96
N SER A 93 4.11 12.73 18.75
CA SER A 93 3.93 14.09 18.23
C SER A 93 5.22 14.89 18.44
N GLN A 94 5.56 15.73 17.48
CA GLN A 94 6.62 16.71 17.62
C GLN A 94 6.11 18.07 17.17
N GLY A 95 5.69 18.87 18.13
CA GLY A 95 4.89 20.06 17.86
C GLY A 95 3.56 19.64 17.21
N GLU A 96 3.28 20.23 16.05
CA GLU A 96 2.08 19.93 15.25
C GLU A 96 2.27 18.73 14.30
N ASP A 97 3.51 18.26 14.13
CA ASP A 97 3.81 17.14 13.23
C ASP A 97 3.63 15.79 13.95
N LEU A 98 3.24 14.76 13.18
CA LEU A 98 3.17 13.38 13.67
C LEU A 98 4.37 12.57 13.17
N ILE A 99 4.95 11.78 14.07
CA ILE A 99 6.06 10.86 13.80
C ILE A 99 5.52 9.44 13.90
N LEU A 100 5.66 8.73 12.78
CA LEU A 100 5.35 7.32 12.66
C LEU A 100 6.64 6.54 12.50
N SER A 101 6.72 5.39 13.16
CA SER A 101 7.91 4.54 13.15
C SER A 101 7.56 3.10 12.76
N TYR A 102 8.53 2.36 12.22
CA TYR A 102 8.38 0.91 12.04
C TYR A 102 8.56 0.18 13.37
N LEU A 103 8.05 -1.05 13.43
CA LEU A 103 8.40 -2.00 14.47
C LEU A 103 9.92 -2.25 14.48
N PRO A 104 10.57 -2.41 15.65
CA PRO A 104 12.02 -2.62 15.74
C PRO A 104 12.51 -3.83 14.95
N GLU A 105 11.72 -4.90 14.90
CA GLU A 105 12.05 -6.17 14.26
C GLU A 105 11.85 -6.14 12.74
N PHE A 106 11.21 -5.09 12.21
CA PHE A 106 10.96 -4.99 10.78
C PHE A 106 12.23 -4.64 10.01
N LEU A 107 12.45 -5.38 8.91
CA LEU A 107 13.46 -5.07 7.90
C LEU A 107 12.78 -4.95 6.54
N ALA A 108 12.97 -3.81 5.89
CA ALA A 108 12.39 -3.62 4.57
C ALA A 108 13.13 -4.48 3.53
N LYS A 109 12.41 -5.03 2.55
CA LYS A 109 13.00 -5.82 1.45
C LYS A 109 14.08 -5.08 0.64
N THR A 110 14.06 -3.75 0.67
CA THR A 110 15.03 -2.89 -0.02
C THR A 110 16.20 -2.48 0.87
N GLU A 111 16.13 -2.77 2.17
CA GLU A 111 17.17 -2.44 3.14
C GLU A 111 18.34 -3.41 2.98
N ARG A 112 19.56 -2.86 3.00
CA ARG A 112 20.80 -3.64 2.93
C ARG A 112 21.71 -3.20 4.07
N ALA A 113 22.73 -4.00 4.40
CA ALA A 113 23.65 -3.71 5.50
C ALA A 113 24.26 -2.30 5.44
N PHE A 114 24.55 -1.82 4.23
CA PHE A 114 25.11 -0.50 3.95
C PHE A 114 24.08 0.59 3.64
N ASN A 115 22.78 0.27 3.58
CA ASN A 115 21.70 1.22 3.33
C ASN A 115 20.52 0.92 4.26
N ARG A 116 20.70 1.30 5.52
CA ARG A 116 19.62 1.27 6.52
C ARG A 116 18.70 2.44 6.24
N LEU A 117 17.42 2.14 6.06
CA LEU A 117 16.42 3.15 5.82
C LEU A 117 16.04 3.85 7.12
N SER A 118 15.60 5.11 7.01
CA SER A 118 15.00 5.80 8.15
C SER A 118 13.87 4.94 8.73
N ARG A 119 13.96 4.71 10.04
CA ARG A 119 12.98 3.95 10.83
C ARG A 119 11.73 4.78 11.14
N GLU A 120 11.86 6.09 10.99
CA GLU A 120 10.83 7.08 11.28
C GLU A 120 10.50 7.87 10.02
N PHE A 121 9.26 8.34 9.95
CA PHE A 121 8.79 9.25 8.92
C PHE A 121 7.77 10.21 9.52
N ARG A 122 7.83 11.44 9.04
CA ARG A 122 7.09 12.56 9.60
C ARG A 122 5.94 12.94 8.70
N LEU A 123 4.73 12.92 9.24
CA LEU A 123 3.56 13.53 8.64
C LEU A 123 3.54 14.99 9.09
N LYS A 124 3.56 15.89 8.11
CA LYS A 124 3.52 17.33 8.34
C LYS A 124 2.12 17.77 8.70
N SER A 125 2.05 18.68 9.66
CA SER A 125 0.80 19.35 9.99
C SER A 125 0.23 20.12 8.80
N LEU A 126 -1.08 20.06 8.65
CA LEU A 126 -1.83 20.93 7.72
C LEU A 126 -2.18 22.28 8.34
N THR A 127 -1.97 22.47 9.65
CA THR A 127 -2.21 23.74 10.37
C THR A 127 -1.62 24.97 9.68
N PRO A 128 -0.42 24.93 9.05
CA PRO A 128 0.15 26.08 8.33
C PRO A 128 -0.55 26.39 7.00
N LEU A 129 -1.25 25.41 6.42
CA LEU A 129 -1.92 25.53 5.12
C LEU A 129 -3.39 25.92 5.25
N VAL A 130 -3.98 25.69 6.42
CA VAL A 130 -5.42 25.81 6.66
C VAL A 130 -5.67 26.78 7.82
N GLY A 131 -6.48 27.82 7.56
CA GLY A 131 -6.80 28.87 8.53
C GLY A 131 -7.50 28.32 9.79
N PRO A 132 -7.45 29.05 10.92
CA PRO A 132 -8.00 28.59 12.20
C PRO A 132 -9.48 28.21 12.19
N ASP A 133 -10.29 28.92 11.40
CA ASP A 133 -11.73 28.72 11.31
C ASP A 133 -12.17 27.93 10.06
N ASP A 134 -11.21 27.43 9.29
CA ASP A 134 -11.51 26.72 8.06
C ASP A 134 -12.02 25.31 8.36
N GLN A 135 -13.17 24.96 7.78
CA GLN A 135 -13.80 23.66 7.95
C GLN A 135 -12.91 22.51 7.43
N GLU A 136 -11.93 22.80 6.57
CA GLU A 136 -10.94 21.84 6.11
C GLU A 136 -10.07 21.30 7.25
N ARG A 137 -9.94 22.01 8.39
CA ARG A 137 -9.28 21.47 9.61
C ARG A 137 -10.01 20.29 10.23
N LEU A 138 -11.32 20.23 10.05
CA LEU A 138 -12.17 19.18 10.63
C LEU A 138 -12.26 17.95 9.73
N LEU A 139 -11.83 18.08 8.47
CA LEU A 139 -11.64 16.92 7.60
C LEU A 139 -10.49 16.12 8.18
N CYS A 140 -10.73 14.82 8.42
CA CYS A 140 -9.73 13.89 8.95
C CYS A 140 -8.35 14.17 8.32
N PRO A 141 -7.45 14.88 9.02
CA PRO A 141 -6.06 14.90 8.61
C PRO A 141 -5.56 13.50 8.87
N VAL A 142 -4.71 13.02 7.98
CA VAL A 142 -4.14 11.68 8.02
C VAL A 142 -3.63 11.32 9.41
#